data_AF-A0A932HF02-F1
#
_entry.id   AF-A0A932HF02-F1
#
_cell.length_a   1.000
_cell.length_b   1.000
_cell.length_c   1.000
_cell.angle_alpha   90.00
_cell.angle_beta   90.00
_cell.angle_gamma   90.00
#
_symmetry.space_group_name_H-M   'P 1'
#
loop_
_entity.id
_entity.type
_entity.pdbx_description
1 polymer ?
#
loop_
_entity_poly.entity_id
_entity_poly.type
_entity_poly.pdbx_seq_one_letter_code
_entity_poly.pdbx_strand_id
1 'polypeptide(L)' 'MSGLHVAIIMDGNGRWARRRRLPRWRGHLAGVDSVRDVVRAAPD' A
#
# COMPACT_ATOMS: atom_id res chain seq x y z
N MET A 1 5.90 8.32 26.91
CA MET A 1 6.37 8.56 25.52
C MET A 1 5.14 8.51 24.63
N SER A 2 4.82 9.61 23.94
CA SER A 2 3.79 9.58 22.90
C SER A 2 4.22 8.56 21.83
N GLY A 3 3.36 7.59 21.52
CA GLY A 3 3.65 6.60 20.48
C GLY A 3 3.95 7.25 19.13
N LEU A 4 4.80 6.61 18.33
CA LEU A 4 5.04 7.03 16.95
C LEU A 4 3.78 6.77 16.13
N HIS A 5 3.19 7.81 15.55
CA HIS A 5 2.02 7.69 14.69
C HIS A 5 2.32 8.36 13.35
N VAL A 6 2.20 7.58 12.28
CA VAL A 6 2.42 8.04 10.90
C VAL A 6 1.16 7.79 10.10
N ALA A 7 0.72 8.79 9.34
CA ALA A 7 -0.33 8.66 8.34
C ALA A 7 0.28 8.56 6.94
N ILE A 8 -0.22 7.62 6.12
CA ILE A 8 0.29 7.35 4.78
C ILE A 8 -0.87 7.42 3.77
N ILE A 9 -0.71 8.20 2.71
CA ILE A 9 -1.60 8.15 1.55
C ILE A 9 -1.03 7.15 0.55
N MET A 10 -1.66 5.99 0.42
CA MET A 10 -1.21 5.00 -0.55
C MET A 10 -1.73 5.25 -1.96
N ASP A 11 -1.05 6.13 -2.69
CA ASP A 11 -1.33 6.41 -4.11
C ASP A 11 -0.55 5.48 -5.07
N GLY A 12 -0.97 5.42 -6.32
CA GLY A 12 -0.19 4.85 -7.42
C GLY A 12 -0.58 3.44 -7.83
N ASN A 13 -1.49 2.78 -7.09
CA ASN A 13 -1.98 1.43 -7.37
C ASN A 13 -2.54 1.28 -8.80
N GLY A 14 -3.31 2.26 -9.27
CA GLY A 14 -3.81 2.28 -10.65
C GLY A 14 -2.69 2.42 -11.69
N ARG A 15 -1.68 3.27 -11.43
CA ARG A 15 -0.50 3.43 -12.30
C ARG A 15 0.36 2.16 -12.31
N TRP A 16 0.48 1.48 -11.17
CA TRP A 16 1.16 0.20 -11.02
C TRP A 16 0.52 -0.89 -11.89
N ALA A 17 -0.81 -1.00 -11.88
CA ALA A 17 -1.54 -1.97 -12.70
C ALA A 17 -1.39 -1.65 -14.20
N ARG A 18 -1.54 -0.38 -14.58
CA ARG A 18 -1.40 0.08 -15.97
C ARG A 18 -0.03 -0.24 -16.56
N ARG A 19 1.06 0.02 -15.81
CA ARG A 19 2.44 -0.30 -16.26
C ARG A 19 2.66 -1.79 -16.53
N ARG A 20 1.85 -2.65 -15.91
CA ARG A 20 1.91 -4.11 -16.04
C ARG A 20 0.87 -4.67 -17.02
N ARG A 21 0.16 -3.80 -17.74
CA ARG A 21 -0.96 -4.18 -18.64
C ARG A 21 -2.03 -4.99 -17.91
N LEU A 22 -2.26 -4.68 -16.62
CA LEU A 22 -3.26 -5.32 -15.78
C LEU A 22 -4.50 -4.42 -15.60
N PRO A 23 -5.69 -5.00 -15.37
CA PRO A 23 -6.87 -4.23 -15.02
C PRO A 23 -6.68 -3.51 -13.67
N ARG A 24 -7.35 -2.37 -13.48
CA ARG A 24 -7.17 -1.49 -12.30
C ARG A 24 -7.36 -2.22 -10.96
N TRP A 25 -8.31 -3.15 -10.88
CA TRP A 25 -8.58 -3.90 -9.64
C TRP A 25 -7.40 -4.75 -9.16
N ARG A 26 -6.51 -5.19 -10.06
CA ARG A 26 -5.25 -5.86 -9.67
C ARG A 26 -4.34 -4.94 -8.89
N GLY A 27 -4.35 -3.63 -9.19
CA GLY A 27 -3.62 -2.63 -8.43
C GLY A 27 -4.20 -2.44 -7.03
N HIS A 28 -5.51 -2.54 -6.85
CA HIS A 28 -6.14 -2.49 -5.53
C HIS A 28 -5.69 -3.67 -4.66
N LEU A 29 -5.66 -4.89 -5.22
CA LEU A 29 -5.16 -6.07 -4.50
C LEU A 29 -3.68 -5.93 -4.12
N ALA A 30 -2.83 -5.48 -5.04
CA ALA A 30 -1.42 -5.19 -4.75
C ALA A 30 -1.24 -4.12 -3.66
N GLY A 31 -2.14 -3.13 -3.63
CA GLY A 31 -2.21 -2.15 -2.56
C GLY A 31 -2.50 -2.81 -1.21
N VAL A 32 -3.48 -3.71 -1.12
CA VAL A 32 -3.79 -4.43 0.13
C VAL A 32 -2.57 -5.18 0.68
N ASP A 33 -1.84 -5.88 -0.18
CA ASP A 33 -0.62 -6.59 0.24
C ASP A 33 0.46 -5.61 0.73
N SER A 34 0.61 -4.47 0.06
CA SER A 34 1.54 -3.40 0.47
C SER A 34 1.17 -2.81 1.84
N VAL A 35 -0.12 -2.60 2.15
CA VAL A 35 -0.57 -2.16 3.49
C VAL A 35 -0.12 -3.16 4.55
N ARG A 36 -0.35 -4.46 4.29
CA ARG A 36 -0.04 -5.52 5.24
C ARG A 36 1.45 -5.56 5.56
N ASP A 37 2.30 -5.40 4.55
CA ASP A 37 3.75 -5.40 4.74
C ASP A 37 4.21 -4.19 5.56
N VAL A 38 3.64 -3.00 5.29
CA VAL A 38 3.95 -1.77 6.05
C VAL A 38 3.54 -1.91 7.52
N VAL A 39 2.33 -2.42 7.80
CA VAL A 39 1.84 -2.59 9.17
C VAL A 39 2.68 -3.62 9.93
N ARG A 40 3.07 -4.71 9.28
CA ARG A 40 3.94 -5.74 9.89
C ARG A 40 5.35 -5.25 10.19
N ALA A 41 5.85 -4.29 9.40
CA ALA A 41 7.15 -3.70 9.61
C ALA A 41 7.15 -2.55 10.63
N ALA A 42 5.97 -2.05 11.00
CA ALA A 42 5.85 -1.00 12.00
C ALA A 42 6.29 -1.54 13.38
N PRO A 43 7.01 -0.73 14.18
CA PRO A 43 7.34 -1.10 15.55
C PRO A 43 6.08 -1.14 16.43
N ASP A 44 6.13 -1.97 17.48
CA ASP A 44 5.09 -2.04 18.51
C ASP A 44 4.92 -0.72 19.28
#